data_AF-H3NVG1-F1
#
_entry.id   AF-H3NVG1-F1
#
_cell.length_a   1.000
_cell.length_b   1.000
_cell.length_c   1.000
_cell.angle_alpha   90.00
_cell.angle_beta   90.00
_cell.angle_gamma   90.00
#
_symmetry.space_group_name_H-M   'P 1'
#
loop_
_entity.id
_entity.type
_entity.pdbx_description
1 polymer ?
#
loop_
_entity_poly.entity_id
_entity_poly.type
_entity_poly.pdbx_seq_one_letter_code
_entity_poly.pdbx_strand_id
1 'polypeptide(L)'
;MNKSRLPSEFAFQVLALLAAVIVVHAFYVGLIRPSADAQLAAQAALQASGEAFVPERSLYVVIRDFEQEACFILMIWALAIMSLKAWATRQETAMLDRNLIQVTEGTTLLPQDARNYSRAIEALPESEQDLLLPRTLLNALSRFSTTASIPAVSEAVREQCDIEADKLDSELSMVRYISWAIPSIGFIGTVRGIGDALGQAYKAVEGDISGVTVSLGVAFNSTFVALVLSIIIMFALHQLQLSQERLVLRTQRYADKQLIRHLAAPK
;
A
#
# COMPACT_ATOMS: atom_id res chain seq x y z
N MET A 1 11.55 20.47 18.66
CA MET A 1 12.15 20.66 17.31
C MET A 1 11.53 19.63 16.38
N ASN A 2 10.61 20.05 15.50
CA ASN A 2 9.98 19.19 14.50
C ASN A 2 11.02 18.60 13.55
N LYS A 3 11.39 17.32 13.73
CA LYS A 3 11.90 16.53 12.61
C LYS A 3 10.70 16.21 11.73
N SER A 4 10.57 16.94 10.63
CA SER A 4 9.56 16.67 9.63
C SER A 4 9.65 15.20 9.21
N ARG A 5 8.59 14.42 9.49
CA ARG A 5 8.49 13.00 9.07
C ARG A 5 8.43 12.84 7.55
N LEU A 6 8.07 13.92 6.83
CA LEU A 6 7.96 13.97 5.36
C LEU A 6 9.28 13.70 4.61
N PRO A 7 10.41 14.36 4.90
CA PRO A 7 11.69 14.04 4.25
C PRO A 7 12.17 12.61 4.54
N SER A 8 11.86 12.04 5.72
CA SER A 8 12.23 10.64 6.01
C SER A 8 11.37 9.64 5.24
N GLU A 9 10.07 9.90 5.09
CA GLU A 9 9.20 8.99 4.34
C GLU A 9 9.51 9.04 2.84
N PHE A 10 9.65 10.25 2.28
CA PHE A 10 10.05 10.40 0.88
C PHE A 10 11.41 9.74 0.60
N ALA A 11 12.41 9.94 1.47
CA ALA A 11 13.71 9.29 1.33
C ALA A 11 13.58 7.77 1.39
N PHE A 12 12.76 7.22 2.29
CA PHE A 12 12.47 5.79 2.33
C PHE A 12 11.83 5.29 1.03
N GLN A 13 10.83 6.01 0.49
CA GLN A 13 10.17 5.62 -0.75
C GLN A 13 11.15 5.58 -1.93
N VAL A 14 12.05 6.57 -2.05
CA VAL A 14 13.08 6.61 -3.09
C VAL A 14 14.11 5.49 -2.90
N LEU A 15 14.59 5.27 -1.68
CA LEU A 15 15.54 4.19 -1.38
C LEU A 15 14.92 2.81 -1.63
N ALA A 16 13.65 2.62 -1.26
CA ALA A 16 12.92 1.38 -1.51
C ALA A 16 12.74 1.13 -3.02
N LEU A 17 12.48 2.16 -3.81
CA LEU A 17 12.43 2.05 -5.27
C LEU A 17 13.78 1.65 -5.85
N LEU A 18 14.86 2.34 -5.47
CA LEU A 18 16.21 2.00 -5.94
C LEU A 18 16.60 0.58 -5.57
N ALA A 19 16.31 0.15 -4.33
CA ALA A 19 16.54 -1.20 -3.88
C ALA A 19 15.73 -2.22 -4.70
N ALA A 20 14.44 -1.95 -4.95
CA ALA A 20 13.58 -2.80 -5.76
C ALA A 20 14.12 -2.94 -7.19
N VAL A 21 14.55 -1.83 -7.82
CA VAL A 21 15.18 -1.84 -9.15
C VAL A 21 16.43 -2.70 -9.14
N ILE A 22 17.36 -2.48 -8.21
CA ILE A 22 18.63 -3.21 -8.16
C ILE A 22 18.40 -4.71 -7.96
N VAL A 23 17.56 -5.07 -6.99
CA VAL A 23 17.32 -6.48 -6.62
C VAL A 23 16.60 -7.22 -7.75
N VAL A 24 15.53 -6.64 -8.31
CA VAL A 24 14.79 -7.28 -9.40
C VAL A 24 15.66 -7.37 -10.64
N HIS A 25 16.34 -6.29 -11.02
CA HIS A 25 17.21 -6.27 -12.21
C HIS A 25 18.34 -7.30 -12.10
N ALA A 26 18.99 -7.40 -10.93
CA ALA A 26 20.02 -8.40 -10.69
C ALA A 26 19.48 -9.84 -10.84
N PHE A 27 18.27 -10.10 -10.35
CA PHE A 27 17.62 -11.40 -10.50
C PHE A 27 17.24 -11.69 -11.96
N TYR A 28 16.80 -10.66 -12.70
CA TYR A 28 16.46 -10.78 -14.12
C TYR A 28 17.67 -11.10 -14.99
N VAL A 29 18.77 -10.37 -14.79
CA VAL A 29 20.02 -10.57 -15.55
C VAL A 29 20.76 -11.83 -15.11
N GLY A 30 20.76 -12.14 -13.82
CA GLY A 30 21.51 -13.26 -13.26
C GLY A 30 20.83 -14.62 -13.41
N LEU A 31 19.49 -14.68 -13.40
CA LEU A 31 18.76 -15.95 -13.39
C LEU A 31 17.68 -16.03 -14.47
N ILE A 32 16.75 -15.06 -14.53
CA ILE A 32 15.53 -15.21 -15.35
C ILE A 32 15.86 -15.25 -16.84
N ARG A 33 16.55 -14.23 -17.37
CA ARG A 33 16.84 -14.14 -18.81
C ARG A 33 17.77 -15.28 -19.27
N PRO A 34 18.90 -15.58 -18.58
CA PRO A 34 19.73 -16.71 -18.97
C PRO A 34 18.98 -18.05 -18.98
N SER A 35 18.12 -18.29 -17.99
CA SER A 35 17.33 -19.53 -17.92
C SER A 35 16.27 -19.61 -19.02
N ALA A 36 15.60 -18.50 -19.31
CA ALA A 36 14.63 -18.41 -20.40
C ALA A 36 15.30 -18.63 -21.76
N ASP A 37 16.46 -17.99 -21.99
CA ASP A 37 17.20 -18.09 -23.25
C ASP A 37 17.76 -19.50 -23.46
N ALA A 38 18.29 -20.14 -22.41
CA ALA A 38 18.75 -21.52 -22.47
C ALA A 38 17.62 -22.50 -22.82
N GLN A 39 16.43 -22.31 -22.22
CA GLN A 39 15.25 -23.13 -22.51
C GLN A 39 14.76 -22.93 -23.94
N LEU A 40 14.67 -21.69 -24.41
CA LEU A 40 14.24 -21.40 -25.78
C LEU A 40 15.24 -21.93 -26.81
N ALA A 41 16.55 -21.85 -26.52
CA ALA A 41 17.58 -22.45 -27.38
C ALA A 41 17.44 -23.97 -27.46
N ALA A 42 17.19 -24.65 -26.33
CA ALA A 42 16.95 -26.08 -26.30
C ALA A 42 15.67 -26.47 -27.07
N GLN A 43 14.59 -25.71 -26.91
CA GLN A 43 13.34 -25.92 -27.65
C GLN A 43 13.53 -25.72 -29.16
N ALA A 44 14.27 -24.69 -29.57
CA ALA A 44 14.59 -24.43 -30.97
C ALA A 44 15.43 -25.57 -31.58
N ALA A 45 16.39 -26.12 -30.83
CA ALA A 45 17.20 -27.26 -31.28
C ALA A 45 16.36 -28.53 -31.48
N LEU A 46 15.40 -28.80 -30.58
CA LEU A 46 14.48 -29.95 -30.69
C LEU A 46 13.47 -29.78 -31.84
N GLN A 47 13.00 -28.55 -32.11
CA GLN A 47 12.16 -28.30 -33.27
C GLN A 47 12.93 -28.50 -34.59
N ALA A 48 14.20 -28.11 -34.63
CA ALA A 48 15.04 -28.31 -35.81
C ALA A 48 15.38 -29.80 -36.07
N SER A 49 15.34 -30.67 -35.07
CA SER A 49 15.58 -32.11 -35.24
C SER A 49 14.38 -32.88 -35.82
N GLY A 50 13.23 -32.23 -36.02
CA GLY A 50 12.07 -32.81 -36.70
C GLY A 50 11.25 -33.80 -35.87
N GLU A 51 11.53 -33.94 -34.57
CA GLU A 51 10.70 -34.72 -33.66
C GLU A 51 9.41 -33.96 -33.29
N ALA A 52 8.33 -34.70 -33.01
CA ALA A 52 7.08 -34.11 -32.55
C ALA A 52 7.28 -33.49 -31.15
N PHE A 53 7.60 -32.19 -31.13
CA PHE A 53 7.88 -31.44 -29.92
C PHE A 53 6.69 -30.58 -29.53
N VAL A 54 6.17 -30.78 -28.31
CA VAL A 54 5.18 -29.88 -27.70
C VAL A 54 5.95 -28.91 -26.79
N PRO A 55 5.96 -27.60 -27.09
CA PRO A 55 6.64 -26.63 -26.24
C PRO A 55 6.04 -26.61 -24.84
N GLU A 56 6.85 -26.94 -23.82
CA GLU A 56 6.46 -26.73 -22.43
C GLU A 56 6.57 -25.26 -22.05
N ARG A 57 5.52 -24.73 -21.41
CA ARG A 57 5.53 -23.37 -20.88
C ARG A 57 6.35 -23.34 -19.59
N SER A 58 7.48 -22.67 -19.61
CA SER A 58 8.28 -22.44 -18.41
C SER A 58 7.94 -21.10 -17.76
N LEU A 59 8.01 -21.04 -16.43
CA LEU A 59 7.81 -19.79 -15.69
C LEU A 59 8.84 -18.73 -16.10
N TYR A 60 10.10 -19.12 -16.34
CA TYR A 60 11.16 -18.21 -16.76
C TYR A 60 10.83 -17.52 -18.08
N VAL A 61 10.30 -18.25 -19.07
CA VAL A 61 9.89 -17.67 -20.36
C VAL A 61 8.68 -16.74 -20.19
N VAL A 62 7.74 -17.08 -19.31
CA VAL A 62 6.54 -16.25 -19.06
C VAL A 62 6.89 -14.90 -18.43
N ILE A 63 7.92 -14.83 -17.59
CA ILE A 63 8.29 -13.61 -16.85
C ILE A 63 9.50 -12.88 -17.43
N ARG A 64 10.04 -13.26 -18.60
CA ARG A 64 11.36 -12.76 -19.04
C ARG A 64 11.40 -11.31 -19.54
N ASP A 65 10.29 -10.80 -20.08
CA ASP A 65 10.30 -9.54 -20.81
C ASP A 65 10.36 -8.32 -19.87
N PHE A 66 10.65 -7.15 -20.44
CA PHE A 66 10.87 -5.92 -19.68
C PHE A 66 9.62 -5.42 -18.96
N GLU A 67 8.43 -5.71 -19.51
CA GLU A 67 7.16 -5.32 -18.92
C GLU A 67 6.93 -6.03 -17.59
N GLN A 68 7.24 -7.33 -17.51
CA GLN A 68 7.15 -8.12 -16.29
C GLN A 68 8.18 -7.63 -15.28
N GLU A 69 9.42 -7.36 -15.70
CA GLU A 69 10.46 -6.79 -14.83
C GLU A 69 9.98 -5.50 -14.15
N ALA A 70 9.43 -4.56 -14.95
CA ALA A 70 8.88 -3.31 -14.45
C ALA A 70 7.72 -3.56 -13.47
N CYS A 71 6.81 -4.49 -13.78
CA CYS A 71 5.70 -4.84 -12.89
C CYS A 71 6.19 -5.41 -11.54
N PHE A 72 7.23 -6.24 -11.52
CA PHE A 72 7.80 -6.77 -10.27
C PHE A 72 8.50 -5.68 -9.45
N ILE A 73 9.23 -4.76 -10.09
CA ILE A 73 9.83 -3.60 -9.42
C ILE A 73 8.74 -2.78 -8.74
N LEU A 74 7.70 -2.42 -9.48
CA LEU A 74 6.57 -1.64 -8.97
C LEU A 74 5.82 -2.37 -7.85
N MET A 75 5.64 -3.68 -7.96
CA MET A 75 5.01 -4.48 -6.90
C MET A 75 5.81 -4.43 -5.60
N ILE A 76 7.12 -4.69 -5.66
CA ILE A 76 7.99 -4.70 -4.48
C ILE A 76 8.02 -3.30 -3.85
N TRP A 77 8.09 -2.26 -4.69
CA TRP A 77 8.04 -0.89 -4.21
C TRP A 77 6.72 -0.56 -3.50
N ALA A 78 5.57 -0.89 -4.11
CA ALA A 78 4.27 -0.69 -3.49
C ALA A 78 4.12 -1.45 -2.17
N LEU A 79 4.58 -2.71 -2.12
CA LEU A 79 4.57 -3.53 -0.90
C LEU A 79 5.45 -2.94 0.21
N ALA A 80 6.60 -2.36 -0.13
CA ALA A 80 7.47 -1.69 0.85
C ALA A 80 6.78 -0.45 1.46
N ILE A 81 6.13 0.38 0.63
CA ILE A 81 5.36 1.54 1.09
C ILE A 81 4.21 1.10 2.00
N MET A 82 3.41 0.13 1.54
CA MET A 82 2.29 -0.40 2.31
C MET A 82 2.72 -1.03 3.63
N SER A 83 3.89 -1.69 3.67
CA SER A 83 4.40 -2.30 4.90
C SER A 83 4.75 -1.25 5.96
N LEU A 84 5.35 -0.13 5.56
CA LEU A 84 5.62 1.00 6.46
C LEU A 84 4.33 1.61 7.01
N LYS A 85 3.33 1.83 6.13
CA LYS A 85 2.00 2.32 6.52
C LYS A 85 1.30 1.35 7.48
N ALA A 86 1.34 0.05 7.19
CA ALA A 86 0.75 -0.99 8.03
C ALA A 86 1.39 -1.04 9.43
N TRP A 87 2.71 -0.84 9.52
CA TRP A 87 3.40 -0.77 10.80
C TRP A 87 3.01 0.46 11.62
N ALA A 88 2.86 1.62 10.98
CA ALA A 88 2.35 2.82 11.64
C ALA A 88 0.91 2.63 12.13
N THR A 89 0.00 2.11 11.29
CA THR A 89 -1.39 1.80 11.67
C THR A 89 -1.47 0.78 12.81
N ARG A 90 -0.56 -0.19 12.87
CA ARG A 90 -0.50 -1.15 13.99
C ARG A 90 -0.11 -0.50 15.31
N GLN A 91 0.84 0.43 15.32
CA GLN A 91 1.21 1.17 16.54
C GLN A 91 0.06 2.04 17.04
N GLU A 92 -0.60 2.75 16.13
CA GLU A 92 -1.82 3.51 16.42
C GLU A 92 -2.92 2.62 17.01
N THR A 93 -3.11 1.44 16.42
CA THR A 93 -4.11 0.48 16.90
C THR A 93 -3.77 -0.06 18.30
N ALA A 94 -2.50 -0.31 18.59
CA ALA A 94 -2.08 -0.74 19.93
C ALA A 94 -2.32 0.35 20.98
N MET A 95 -2.28 1.63 20.59
CA MET A 95 -2.59 2.74 21.50
C MET A 95 -4.06 2.75 21.95
N LEU A 96 -4.97 2.25 21.11
CA LEU A 96 -6.39 2.12 21.45
C LEU A 96 -6.68 1.07 22.53
N ASP A 97 -5.76 0.13 22.73
CA ASP A 97 -5.93 -0.90 23.76
C ASP A 97 -5.42 -0.41 25.13
N ARG A 98 -4.76 0.76 25.20
CA ARG A 98 -4.35 1.40 26.44
C ARG A 98 -5.49 2.24 27.02
N ASN A 99 -5.69 2.14 28.33
CA ASN A 99 -6.66 2.97 29.03
C ASN A 99 -6.04 4.31 29.45
N LEU A 100 -6.08 5.29 28.54
CA LEU A 100 -5.51 6.63 28.72
C LEU A 100 -6.38 7.55 29.59
N ILE A 101 -7.68 7.27 29.70
CA ILE A 101 -8.62 8.07 30.49
C ILE A 101 -9.35 7.13 31.43
N GLN A 102 -8.96 7.19 32.70
CA GLN A 102 -9.54 6.38 33.76
C GLN A 102 -10.53 7.24 34.55
N VAL A 103 -11.78 7.30 34.09
CA VAL A 103 -12.87 7.87 34.89
C VAL A 103 -13.46 6.75 35.75
N THR A 104 -13.55 6.98 37.06
CA THR A 104 -14.19 6.03 37.97
C THR A 104 -15.68 5.94 37.64
N GLU A 105 -16.25 4.74 37.51
CA GLU A 105 -17.67 4.58 37.22
C GLU A 105 -18.52 5.35 38.25
N GLY A 106 -19.48 6.13 37.77
CA GLY A 106 -20.32 7.00 38.60
C GLY A 106 -19.74 8.38 38.91
N THR A 107 -18.52 8.69 38.44
CA THR A 107 -17.95 10.05 38.52
C THR A 107 -18.12 10.80 37.20
N THR A 108 -18.29 12.13 37.30
CA THR A 108 -18.35 13.02 36.14
C THR A 108 -17.06 13.84 36.04
N LEU A 109 -16.67 14.13 34.80
CA LEU A 109 -15.52 14.96 34.48
C LEU A 109 -16.02 16.40 34.25
N LEU A 110 -15.62 17.32 35.12
CA LEU A 110 -15.94 18.75 34.99
C LEU A 110 -14.84 19.48 34.20
N PRO A 111 -15.13 20.65 33.60
CA PRO A 111 -14.14 21.40 32.81
C PRO A 111 -12.83 21.70 33.56
N GLN A 112 -12.91 21.90 34.88
CA GLN A 112 -11.76 22.12 35.75
C GLN A 112 -10.87 20.86 35.91
N ASP A 113 -11.44 19.66 35.80
CA ASP A 113 -10.72 18.39 35.93
C ASP A 113 -9.99 18.02 34.63
N ALA A 114 -10.45 18.57 33.49
CA ALA A 114 -9.91 18.26 32.17
C ALA A 114 -8.39 18.46 32.08
N ARG A 115 -7.85 19.50 32.75
CA ARG A 115 -6.39 19.75 32.82
C ARG A 115 -5.63 18.62 33.49
N ASN A 116 -6.20 17.95 34.50
CA ASN A 116 -5.53 16.84 35.18
C ASN A 116 -5.45 15.61 34.27
N TYR A 117 -6.52 15.33 33.51
CA TYR A 117 -6.52 14.26 32.52
C TYR A 117 -5.57 14.56 31.34
N SER A 118 -5.49 15.82 30.88
CA SER A 118 -4.54 16.24 29.84
C SER A 118 -3.10 15.97 30.27
N ARG A 119 -2.72 16.30 31.52
CA ARG A 119 -1.37 16.07 32.04
C ARG A 119 -0.94 14.60 32.01
N ALA A 120 -1.87 13.67 32.23
CA ALA A 120 -1.57 12.25 32.17
C ALA A 120 -1.20 11.81 30.73
N ILE A 121 -1.83 12.41 29.73
CA ILE A 121 -1.55 12.15 28.31
C ILE A 121 -0.28 12.90 27.87
N GLU A 122 -0.07 14.13 28.34
CA GLU A 122 1.17 14.92 28.11
C GLU A 122 2.41 14.29 28.76
N ALA A 123 2.24 13.40 29.74
CA ALA A 123 3.33 12.65 30.36
C ALA A 123 3.82 11.47 29.51
N LEU A 124 3.11 11.12 28.43
CA LEU A 124 3.55 10.09 27.48
C LEU A 124 4.81 10.56 26.72
N PRO A 125 5.61 9.66 26.15
CA PRO A 125 6.70 10.04 25.24
C PRO A 125 6.17 10.88 24.06
N GLU A 126 6.93 11.88 23.59
CA GLU A 126 6.52 12.77 22.49
C GLU A 126 6.04 11.99 21.24
N SER A 127 6.70 10.87 20.91
CA SER A 127 6.33 10.03 19.76
C SER A 127 4.95 9.37 19.91
N GLU A 128 4.50 9.11 21.14
CA GLU A 128 3.18 8.55 21.43
C GLU A 128 2.11 9.66 21.48
N GLN A 129 2.47 10.86 21.93
CA GLN A 129 1.54 12.01 21.94
C GLN A 129 1.08 12.40 20.52
N ASP A 130 1.96 12.24 19.54
CA ASP A 130 1.68 12.50 18.12
C ASP A 130 0.67 11.50 17.50
N LEU A 131 0.41 10.38 18.16
CA LEU A 131 -0.53 9.36 17.68
C LEU A 131 -1.96 9.90 17.67
N LEU A 132 -2.81 9.34 16.82
CA LEU A 132 -4.17 9.80 16.57
C LEU A 132 -5.00 9.88 17.86
N LEU A 133 -4.97 8.82 18.69
CA LEU A 133 -5.79 8.77 19.90
C LEU A 133 -5.37 9.84 20.94
N PRO A 134 -4.12 9.89 21.42
CA PRO A 134 -3.66 10.92 22.36
C PRO A 134 -3.92 12.34 21.86
N ARG A 135 -3.60 12.62 20.59
CA ARG A 135 -3.84 13.93 19.98
C ARG A 135 -5.32 14.31 19.99
N THR A 136 -6.20 13.37 19.63
CA THR A 136 -7.66 13.56 19.68
C THR A 136 -8.14 13.84 21.10
N LEU A 137 -7.68 13.09 22.09
CA LEU A 137 -8.07 13.27 23.48
C LEU A 137 -7.56 14.59 24.07
N LEU A 138 -6.32 14.99 23.77
CA LEU A 138 -5.76 16.27 24.21
C LEU A 138 -6.55 17.45 23.63
N ASN A 139 -6.87 17.40 22.34
CA ASN A 139 -7.68 18.43 21.69
C ASN A 139 -9.08 18.49 22.33
N ALA A 140 -9.74 17.35 22.51
CA ALA A 140 -11.04 17.24 23.15
C ALA A 140 -11.06 17.80 24.60
N LEU A 141 -10.08 17.43 25.43
CA LEU A 141 -9.95 17.91 26.80
C LEU A 141 -9.65 19.41 26.87
N SER A 142 -8.77 19.90 26.00
CA SER A 142 -8.47 21.34 25.86
C SER A 142 -9.72 22.13 25.49
N ARG A 143 -10.49 21.65 24.50
CA ARG A 143 -11.77 22.23 24.08
C ARG A 143 -12.79 22.23 25.21
N PHE A 144 -12.87 21.16 26.00
CA PHE A 144 -13.77 21.09 27.14
C PHE A 144 -13.41 22.07 28.24
N SER A 145 -12.11 22.18 28.56
CA SER A 145 -11.61 23.09 29.61
C SER A 145 -11.87 24.57 29.32
N THR A 146 -12.01 24.93 28.04
CA THR A 146 -12.20 26.31 27.58
C THR A 146 -13.66 26.65 27.32
N THR A 147 -14.43 25.71 26.75
CA THR A 147 -15.81 25.98 26.31
C THR A 147 -16.88 25.47 27.28
N ALA A 148 -16.54 24.54 28.17
CA ALA A 148 -17.48 23.80 29.01
C ALA A 148 -18.65 23.15 28.24
N SER A 149 -18.49 22.93 26.92
CA SER A 149 -19.56 22.49 26.02
C SER A 149 -19.30 21.08 25.51
N ILE A 150 -20.16 20.13 25.88
CA ILE A 150 -20.09 18.75 25.40
C ILE A 150 -20.25 18.68 23.87
N PRO A 151 -21.20 19.40 23.24
CA PRO A 151 -21.27 19.45 21.77
C PRO A 151 -19.98 19.93 21.10
N ALA A 152 -19.31 20.94 21.69
CA ALA A 152 -18.05 21.44 21.14
C ALA A 152 -16.91 20.41 21.21
N VAL A 153 -16.94 19.53 22.22
CA VAL A 153 -15.97 18.43 22.36
C VAL A 153 -16.25 17.32 21.36
N SER A 154 -17.51 16.91 21.20
CA SER A 154 -17.90 15.92 20.19
C SER A 154 -17.52 16.36 18.78
N GLU A 155 -17.72 17.64 18.46
CA GLU A 155 -17.32 18.20 17.17
C GLU A 155 -15.79 18.18 16.99
N ALA A 156 -15.02 18.58 18.01
CA ALA A 156 -13.56 18.55 17.95
C ALA A 156 -13.00 17.14 17.76
N VAL A 157 -13.60 16.12 18.39
CA VAL A 157 -13.23 14.71 18.18
C VAL A 157 -13.50 14.29 16.74
N ARG A 158 -14.68 14.64 16.22
CA ARG A 158 -15.08 14.30 14.85
C ARG A 158 -14.16 14.96 13.82
N GLU A 159 -13.96 16.27 13.92
CA GLU A 159 -13.06 17.04 13.06
C GLU A 159 -11.65 16.43 13.03
N GLN A 160 -11.12 16.05 14.20
CA GLN A 160 -9.79 15.44 14.28
C GLN A 160 -9.71 14.06 13.62
N CYS A 161 -10.77 13.26 13.70
CA CYS A 161 -10.87 11.96 13.06
C CYS A 161 -11.03 12.09 11.54
N ASP A 162 -11.85 13.04 11.08
CA ASP A 162 -12.08 13.32 9.66
C ASP A 162 -10.78 13.80 8.99
N ILE A 163 -10.04 14.72 9.63
CA ILE A 163 -8.72 15.17 9.16
C ILE A 163 -7.73 14.00 9.03
N GLU A 164 -7.69 13.08 9.99
CA GLU A 164 -6.78 11.94 9.90
C GLU A 164 -7.22 10.93 8.82
N ALA A 165 -8.52 10.73 8.62
CA ALA A 165 -9.03 9.90 7.55
C ALA A 165 -8.61 10.43 6.17
N ASP A 166 -8.78 11.73 5.92
CA ASP A 166 -8.37 12.39 4.67
C ASP A 166 -6.85 12.29 4.44
N LYS A 167 -6.07 12.43 5.52
CA LYS A 167 -4.61 12.27 5.45
C LYS A 167 -4.22 10.83 5.11
N LEU A 168 -4.80 9.83 5.78
CA LEU A 168 -4.51 8.41 5.51
C LEU A 168 -4.87 8.03 4.06
N ASP A 169 -6.00 8.52 3.54
CA ASP A 169 -6.38 8.31 2.13
C ASP A 169 -5.37 8.97 1.18
N SER A 170 -5.02 10.23 1.43
CA SER A 170 -4.06 11.00 0.62
C SER A 170 -2.69 10.31 0.55
N GLU A 171 -2.23 9.75 1.67
CA GLU A 171 -0.96 9.02 1.74
C GLU A 171 -0.95 7.71 0.92
N LEU A 172 -2.12 7.11 0.64
CA LEU A 172 -2.26 5.93 -0.21
C LEU A 172 -2.35 6.25 -1.71
N SER A 173 -2.34 7.54 -2.09
CA SER A 173 -2.40 7.96 -3.50
C SER A 173 -1.30 7.34 -4.37
N MET A 174 -0.06 7.32 -3.89
CA MET A 174 1.07 6.72 -4.62
C MET A 174 0.88 5.21 -4.85
N VAL A 175 0.38 4.49 -3.84
CA VAL A 175 0.10 3.05 -3.95
C VAL A 175 -1.03 2.79 -4.94
N ARG A 176 -2.09 3.61 -4.94
CA ARG A 176 -3.16 3.56 -5.96
C ARG A 176 -2.64 3.82 -7.36
N TYR A 177 -1.77 4.81 -7.51
CA TYR A 177 -1.13 5.11 -8.79
C TYR A 177 -0.33 3.91 -9.32
N ILE A 178 0.49 3.28 -8.48
CA ILE A 178 1.24 2.07 -8.85
C ILE A 178 0.31 0.91 -9.21
N SER A 179 -0.76 0.72 -8.43
CA SER A 179 -1.76 -0.34 -8.65
C SER A 179 -2.47 -0.18 -9.99
N TRP A 180 -2.70 1.06 -10.43
CA TRP A 180 -3.20 1.39 -11.76
C TRP A 180 -2.13 1.22 -12.86
N ALA A 181 -0.88 1.59 -12.59
CA ALA A 181 0.18 1.55 -13.59
C ALA A 181 0.55 0.12 -14.04
N ILE A 182 0.54 -0.85 -13.13
CA ILE A 182 0.90 -2.25 -13.43
C ILE A 182 0.04 -2.85 -14.56
N PRO A 183 -1.31 -2.86 -14.49
CA PRO A 183 -2.12 -3.39 -15.59
C PRO A 183 -1.93 -2.58 -16.89
N SER A 184 -1.68 -1.26 -16.80
CA SER A 184 -1.34 -0.46 -17.99
C SER A 184 -0.03 -0.87 -18.64
N ILE A 185 1.01 -1.21 -17.86
CA ILE A 185 2.29 -1.74 -18.37
C ILE A 185 2.06 -3.11 -19.02
N GLY A 186 1.26 -3.98 -18.41
CA GLY A 186 0.85 -5.25 -19.02
C GLY A 186 0.15 -5.06 -20.37
N PHE A 187 -0.73 -4.07 -20.48
CA PHE A 187 -1.38 -3.71 -21.74
C PHE A 187 -0.40 -3.15 -22.77
N ILE A 188 0.57 -2.33 -22.37
CA ILE A 188 1.65 -1.86 -23.26
C ILE A 188 2.41 -3.05 -23.84
N GLY A 189 2.74 -4.06 -23.03
CA GLY A 189 3.38 -5.29 -23.50
C GLY A 189 2.52 -6.07 -24.50
N THR A 190 1.20 -6.08 -24.33
CA THR A 190 0.26 -6.64 -25.31
C THR A 190 0.27 -5.89 -26.62
N VAL A 191 0.19 -4.55 -26.56
CA VAL A 191 0.23 -3.70 -27.76
C VAL A 191 1.54 -3.92 -28.51
N ARG A 192 2.67 -4.01 -27.80
CA ARG A 192 3.97 -4.34 -28.41
C ARG A 192 3.96 -5.71 -29.06
N GLY A 193 3.61 -6.77 -28.34
CA GLY A 193 3.65 -8.14 -28.86
C GLY A 193 2.69 -8.35 -30.04
N ILE A 194 1.50 -7.74 -30.03
CA ILE A 194 0.59 -7.77 -31.18
C ILE A 194 1.15 -6.95 -32.35
N GLY A 195 1.73 -5.77 -32.10
CA GLY A 195 2.39 -4.97 -33.13
C GLY A 195 3.51 -5.74 -33.82
N ASP A 196 4.37 -6.39 -33.04
CA ASP A 196 5.47 -7.23 -33.53
C ASP A 196 4.95 -8.43 -34.35
N ALA A 197 3.85 -9.05 -33.92
CA ALA A 197 3.19 -10.15 -34.62
C ALA A 197 2.64 -9.70 -35.99
N LEU A 198 1.93 -8.56 -36.03
CA LEU A 198 1.37 -8.01 -37.26
C LEU A 198 2.45 -7.57 -38.25
N GLY A 199 3.58 -7.04 -37.76
CA GLY A 199 4.74 -6.71 -38.60
C GLY A 199 5.33 -7.93 -39.32
N GLN A 200 5.08 -9.13 -38.81
CA GLN A 200 5.54 -10.40 -39.37
C GLN A 200 4.43 -11.19 -40.08
N ALA A 201 3.25 -10.59 -40.25
CA ALA A 201 2.09 -11.27 -40.84
C ALA A 201 2.36 -11.81 -42.26
N TYR A 202 3.19 -11.13 -43.06
CA TYR A 202 3.53 -11.60 -44.41
C TYR A 202 4.27 -12.95 -44.38
N LYS A 203 5.18 -13.17 -43.42
CA LYS A 203 5.91 -14.43 -43.26
C LYS A 203 4.97 -15.58 -42.90
N ALA A 204 3.96 -15.29 -42.08
CA ALA A 204 2.92 -16.26 -41.75
C ALA A 204 2.12 -16.70 -42.98
N VAL A 205 1.85 -15.77 -43.92
CA VAL A 205 1.21 -16.10 -45.20
C VAL A 205 2.12 -16.96 -46.08
N GLU A 206 3.43 -16.75 -46.02
CA GLU A 206 4.44 -17.57 -46.71
C GLU A 206 4.67 -18.94 -46.04
N GLY A 207 3.99 -19.23 -44.93
CA GLY A 207 4.03 -20.51 -44.22
C GLY A 207 4.90 -20.53 -42.96
N ASP A 208 5.61 -19.43 -42.62
CA ASP A 208 6.39 -19.29 -41.40
C ASP A 208 5.63 -18.50 -40.32
N ILE A 209 4.95 -19.22 -39.43
CA ILE A 209 4.18 -18.64 -38.32
C ILE A 209 5.01 -18.50 -37.02
N SER A 210 6.28 -18.87 -37.03
CA SER A 210 7.10 -18.96 -35.81
C SER A 210 7.21 -17.61 -35.10
N GLY A 211 7.54 -16.55 -35.85
CA GLY A 211 7.67 -15.19 -35.32
C GLY A 211 6.36 -14.59 -34.81
N VAL A 212 5.23 -14.90 -35.47
CA VAL A 212 3.90 -14.51 -35.00
C VAL A 212 3.56 -15.20 -33.68
N THR A 213 3.86 -16.50 -33.56
CA THR A 213 3.59 -17.28 -32.35
C THR A 213 4.37 -16.77 -31.14
N VAL A 214 5.65 -16.44 -31.32
CA VAL A 214 6.49 -15.87 -30.26
C VAL A 214 5.98 -14.50 -29.82
N SER A 215 5.69 -13.62 -30.77
CA SER A 215 5.25 -12.24 -30.50
C SER A 215 3.89 -12.22 -29.77
N LEU A 216 2.98 -13.11 -30.16
CA LEU A 216 1.71 -13.27 -29.47
C LEU A 216 1.87 -13.87 -28.07
N GLY A 217 2.84 -14.77 -27.88
CA GLY A 217 3.21 -15.29 -26.56
C GLY A 217 3.66 -14.19 -25.60
N VAL A 218 4.51 -13.27 -26.07
CA VAL A 218 4.92 -12.07 -25.31
C VAL A 218 3.71 -11.23 -24.91
N ALA A 219 2.79 -10.96 -25.85
CA ALA A 219 1.60 -10.18 -25.56
C ALA A 219 0.76 -10.80 -24.43
N PHE A 220 0.43 -12.10 -24.55
CA PHE A 220 -0.36 -12.78 -23.53
C PHE A 220 0.35 -12.84 -22.17
N ASN A 221 1.64 -13.13 -22.15
CA ASN A 221 2.42 -13.24 -20.91
C ASN A 221 2.49 -11.89 -20.16
N SER A 222 2.71 -10.78 -20.87
CA SER A 222 2.79 -9.44 -20.28
C SER A 222 1.50 -9.07 -19.56
N THR A 223 0.35 -9.26 -20.19
CA THR A 223 -0.95 -8.98 -19.54
C THR A 223 -1.26 -9.97 -18.43
N PHE A 224 -1.01 -11.26 -18.64
CA PHE A 224 -1.27 -12.28 -17.63
C PHE A 224 -0.52 -11.99 -16.33
N VAL A 225 0.79 -11.75 -16.41
CA VAL A 225 1.61 -11.45 -15.23
C VAL A 225 1.17 -10.15 -14.57
N ALA A 226 0.95 -9.09 -15.35
CA ALA A 226 0.51 -7.80 -14.80
C ALA A 226 -0.82 -7.91 -14.03
N LEU A 227 -1.80 -8.66 -14.56
CA LEU A 227 -3.09 -8.87 -13.89
C LEU A 227 -2.93 -9.66 -12.59
N VAL A 228 -2.12 -10.72 -12.59
CA VAL A 228 -1.87 -11.52 -11.37
C VAL A 228 -1.22 -10.65 -10.28
N LEU A 229 -0.19 -9.88 -10.64
CA LEU A 229 0.48 -8.99 -9.68
C LEU A 229 -0.46 -7.87 -9.20
N SER A 230 -1.30 -7.32 -10.09
CA SER A 230 -2.29 -6.30 -9.74
C SER A 230 -3.33 -6.83 -8.73
N ILE A 231 -3.81 -8.06 -8.88
CA ILE A 231 -4.74 -8.67 -7.93
C ILE A 231 -4.13 -8.75 -6.53
N ILE A 232 -2.86 -9.19 -6.43
CA ILE A 232 -2.15 -9.30 -5.15
C ILE A 232 -2.02 -7.93 -4.48
N ILE A 233 -1.62 -6.91 -5.23
CA ILE A 233 -1.44 -5.55 -4.70
C ILE A 233 -2.78 -4.94 -4.30
N MET A 234 -3.82 -5.08 -5.13
CA MET A 234 -5.15 -4.55 -4.83
C MET A 234 -5.73 -5.18 -3.58
N PHE A 235 -5.52 -6.48 -3.37
CA PHE A 235 -5.89 -7.14 -2.12
C PHE A 235 -5.15 -6.54 -0.92
N ALA A 236 -3.82 -6.39 -1.00
CA ALA A 236 -3.02 -5.82 0.09
C ALA A 236 -3.43 -4.36 0.41
N LEU A 237 -3.64 -3.55 -0.63
CA LEU A 237 -4.13 -2.17 -0.51
C LEU A 237 -5.48 -2.12 0.19
N HIS A 238 -6.42 -2.97 -0.23
CA HIS A 238 -7.75 -3.04 0.39
C HIS A 238 -7.67 -3.41 1.89
N GLN A 239 -6.84 -4.40 2.26
CA GLN A 239 -6.66 -4.77 3.66
C GLN A 239 -6.08 -3.63 4.51
N LEU A 240 -5.13 -2.88 3.95
CA LEU A 240 -4.54 -1.72 4.62
C LEU A 240 -5.55 -0.59 4.81
N GLN A 241 -6.31 -0.24 3.75
CA GLN A 241 -7.39 0.76 3.81
C GLN A 241 -8.41 0.39 4.89
N LEU A 242 -8.88 -0.84 4.88
CA LEU A 242 -9.85 -1.33 5.86
C LEU A 242 -9.30 -1.24 7.31
N SER A 243 -8.01 -1.53 7.50
CA SER A 243 -7.37 -1.38 8.82
C SER A 243 -7.30 0.08 9.27
N GLN A 244 -7.01 1.01 8.35
CA GLN A 244 -6.92 2.44 8.62
C GLN A 244 -8.29 3.05 8.93
N GLU A 245 -9.33 2.71 8.16
CA GLU A 245 -10.71 3.13 8.44
C GLU A 245 -11.19 2.63 9.82
N ARG A 246 -10.89 1.36 10.14
CA ARG A 246 -11.21 0.79 11.45
C ARG A 246 -10.50 1.50 12.60
N LEU A 247 -9.25 1.91 12.40
CA LEU A 247 -8.48 2.68 13.39
C LEU A 247 -9.19 4.01 13.72
N VAL A 248 -9.58 4.78 12.69
CA VAL A 248 -10.29 6.06 12.86
C VAL A 248 -11.62 5.85 13.58
N LEU A 249 -12.44 4.90 13.12
CA LEU A 249 -13.74 4.59 13.74
C LEU A 249 -13.61 4.06 15.17
N ARG A 250 -12.54 3.32 15.49
CA ARG A 250 -12.27 2.88 16.87
C ARG A 250 -11.85 4.05 17.75
N THR A 251 -11.09 5.01 17.22
CA THR A 251 -10.67 6.20 17.97
C THR A 251 -11.85 7.07 18.35
N GLN A 252 -12.76 7.34 17.40
CA GLN A 252 -13.99 8.08 17.68
C GLN A 252 -14.83 7.37 18.76
N ARG A 253 -15.06 6.06 18.62
CA ARG A 253 -15.77 5.26 19.62
C ARG A 253 -15.09 5.24 20.99
N TYR A 254 -13.76 5.23 21.02
CA TYR A 254 -13.01 5.32 22.27
C TYR A 254 -13.29 6.66 22.96
N ALA A 255 -13.18 7.78 22.24
CA ALA A 255 -13.44 9.11 22.79
C ALA A 255 -14.90 9.25 23.27
N ASP A 256 -15.86 8.73 22.51
CA ASP A 256 -17.27 8.73 22.92
C ASP A 256 -17.48 7.98 24.25
N LYS A 257 -16.94 6.76 24.34
CA LYS A 257 -17.17 5.86 25.46
C LYS A 257 -16.40 6.27 26.72
N GLN A 258 -15.12 6.62 26.57
CA GLN A 258 -14.21 6.83 27.71
C GLN A 258 -14.15 8.29 28.14
N LEU A 259 -14.38 9.25 27.24
CA LEU A 259 -14.35 10.68 27.55
C LEU A 259 -15.76 11.29 27.56
N ILE A 260 -16.42 11.37 26.41
CA ILE A 260 -17.62 12.19 26.21
C ILE A 260 -18.77 11.76 27.13
N ARG A 261 -18.99 10.45 27.30
CA ARG A 261 -20.01 9.89 28.20
C ARG A 261 -19.89 10.38 29.65
N HIS A 262 -18.68 10.72 30.10
CA HIS A 262 -18.42 11.12 31.47
C HIS A 262 -18.39 12.64 31.67
N LEU A 263 -18.47 13.43 30.59
CA LEU A 263 -18.43 14.89 30.68
C LEU A 263 -19.72 15.43 31.32
N ALA A 264 -19.56 16.42 32.21
CA ALA A 264 -20.67 17.19 32.75
C ALA A 264 -20.38 18.69 32.64
N ALA A 265 -21.28 19.41 31.98
CA ALA A 265 -21.23 20.87 31.93
C ALA A 265 -21.93 21.46 33.17
N PRO A 266 -21.34 22.46 33.86
CA PRO A 266 -22.06 23.20 34.88
C PRO A 266 -23.28 23.88 34.26
N LYS A 267 -24.41 23.85 34.98
CA LYS A 267 -25.65 24.56 34.59
C LYS A 267 -25.48 26.07 34.65
#